data_AF-A0A178VCK7-F1
#
_entry.id   AF-A0A178VCK7-F1
#
_cell.length_a   1.000
_cell.length_b   1.000
_cell.length_c   1.000
_cell.angle_alpha   90.00
_cell.angle_beta   90.00
_cell.angle_gamma   90.00
#
_symmetry.space_group_name_H-M   'P 1'
#
loop_
_entity.id
_entity.type
_entity.pdbx_description
1 polymer ?
#
loop_
_entity_poly.entity_id
_entity_poly.type
_entity_poly.pdbx_seq_one_letter_code
_entity_poly.pdbx_strand_id
1 'polypeptide(L)'
;MDKKLAAEHLLQDVSHYHGPMIRQMKQLVDIYIKLAELETRREDTNRKVALPREIRSVKQLELVPVVTATIPVDRSCQYNEGSFPFFRGLSDSVTVMNGINAPKVVECFGSDGQKYKQLAKSGNDDLRQDAVMEQFFGLVNTFLHNNRDTWKRRLAVRTYKVIPFTPSAGVLEWVDGTIPLGDYLIGSSRSEGAHGRYGIGNWKYPKCREHMSSAKDKRKAFVDVCTNFRPVMHYFFLEKFLQPADWFVKRLAYTRSVAASSMESIFTFDDIYPLSA
;
A
#
# COMPACT_ATOMS: atom_id res chain seq x y z
N MET A 1 -21.73 3.40 28.28
CA MET A 1 -20.78 4.50 28.02
C MET A 1 -20.59 4.60 26.52
N ASP A 2 -20.81 5.79 25.95
CA ASP A 2 -20.46 6.08 24.56
C ASP A 2 -18.94 5.91 24.37
N LYS A 3 -18.52 5.20 23.31
CA LYS A 3 -17.10 4.95 23.01
C LYS A 3 -16.32 6.26 22.87
N LYS A 4 -16.98 7.31 22.35
CA LYS A 4 -16.39 8.64 22.23
C LYS A 4 -16.07 9.23 23.61
N LEU A 5 -17.06 9.23 24.51
CA LEU A 5 -16.89 9.77 25.87
C LEU A 5 -15.80 9.02 26.65
N ALA A 6 -15.73 7.69 26.51
CA ALA A 6 -14.67 6.90 27.13
C ALA A 6 -13.28 7.27 26.57
N ALA A 7 -13.16 7.46 25.26
CA ALA A 7 -11.91 7.89 24.63
C ALA A 7 -11.50 9.31 25.07
N GLU A 8 -12.46 10.23 25.23
CA GLU A 8 -12.20 11.59 25.73
C GLU A 8 -11.66 11.57 27.17
N HIS A 9 -12.24 10.74 28.04
CA HIS A 9 -11.76 10.59 29.42
C HIS A 9 -10.34 10.01 29.47
N LEU A 10 -10.08 8.94 28.72
CA LEU A 10 -8.74 8.36 28.60
C LEU A 10 -7.73 9.38 28.06
N LEU A 11 -8.11 10.18 27.07
CA LEU A 11 -7.25 11.21 26.52
C LEU A 11 -6.92 12.29 27.55
N GLN A 12 -7.89 12.67 28.40
CA GLN A 12 -7.68 13.61 29.49
C GLN A 12 -6.68 13.06 30.51
N ASP A 13 -6.83 11.79 30.90
CA ASP A 13 -5.95 11.12 31.86
C ASP A 13 -4.50 11.03 31.31
N VAL A 14 -4.34 10.56 30.07
CA VAL A 14 -3.01 10.41 29.43
C VAL A 14 -2.39 11.79 29.13
N SER A 15 -3.18 12.82 28.84
CA SER A 15 -2.67 14.17 28.61
C SER A 15 -2.01 14.79 29.83
N HIS A 16 -2.35 14.33 31.05
CA HIS A 16 -1.69 14.78 32.26
C HIS A 16 -0.19 14.40 32.29
N TYR A 17 0.13 13.19 31.81
CA TYR A 17 1.50 12.66 31.82
C TYR A 17 2.25 12.87 30.50
N HIS A 18 1.54 12.83 29.36
CA HIS A 18 2.13 12.86 28.02
C HIS A 18 1.57 13.98 27.13
N GLY A 19 1.10 15.07 27.73
CA GLY A 19 0.48 16.20 27.04
C GLY A 19 1.27 16.74 25.82
N PRO A 20 2.59 16.94 25.89
CA PRO A 20 3.39 17.39 24.74
C PRO A 20 3.32 16.42 23.54
N MET A 21 3.45 15.12 23.79
CA MET A 21 3.37 14.09 22.75
C MET A 21 1.98 14.04 22.11
N ILE A 22 0.92 14.11 22.92
CA ILE A 22 -0.47 14.14 22.42
C ILE A 22 -0.72 15.36 21.54
N ARG A 23 -0.20 16.54 21.91
CA ARG A 23 -0.32 17.75 21.08
C ARG A 23 0.39 17.59 19.74
N GLN A 24 1.60 17.04 19.73
CA GLN A 24 2.33 16.79 18.49
C GLN A 24 1.62 15.74 17.62
N MET A 25 1.06 14.69 18.22
CA MET A 25 0.30 13.68 17.48
C MET A 25 -0.96 14.27 16.84
N LYS A 26 -1.71 15.12 17.57
CA LYS A 26 -2.86 15.84 17.01
C LYS A 26 -2.46 16.70 15.82
N GLN A 27 -1.37 17.47 15.95
CA GLN A 27 -0.83 18.27 14.84
C GLN A 27 -0.50 17.40 13.62
N LEU A 28 0.19 16.27 13.82
CA LEU A 28 0.54 15.34 12.75
C LEU A 28 -0.70 14.79 12.03
N VAL A 29 -1.70 14.35 12.79
CA VAL A 29 -2.96 13.82 12.27
C VAL A 29 -3.71 14.89 11.47
N ASP A 30 -3.83 16.11 12.00
CA ASP A 30 -4.51 17.23 11.32
C ASP A 30 -3.84 17.57 9.99
N ILE A 31 -2.52 17.52 9.91
CA ILE A 31 -1.76 17.76 8.67
C ILE A 31 -2.07 16.69 7.62
N TYR A 32 -2.10 15.41 8.01
CA TYR A 32 -2.39 14.33 7.06
C TYR A 32 -3.86 14.33 6.62
N ILE A 33 -4.80 14.70 7.49
CA ILE A 33 -6.21 14.88 7.10
C ILE A 33 -6.32 15.99 6.06
N LYS A 34 -5.76 17.18 6.33
CA LYS A 34 -5.70 18.28 5.37
C LYS A 34 -5.04 17.90 4.05
N LEU A 35 -3.97 17.10 4.11
CA LEU A 35 -3.28 16.60 2.92
C LEU A 35 -4.17 15.65 2.10
N ALA A 36 -4.84 14.72 2.77
CA ALA A 36 -5.71 13.75 2.12
C ALA A 36 -6.92 14.44 1.45
N GLU A 37 -7.48 15.45 2.13
CA GLU A 37 -8.63 16.24 1.68
C GLU A 37 -8.27 17.38 0.71
N LEU A 38 -6.98 17.57 0.40
CA LEU A 38 -6.53 18.60 -0.53
C LEU A 38 -7.24 18.44 -1.88
N GLU A 39 -7.93 19.50 -2.32
CA GLU A 39 -8.61 19.54 -3.61
C GLU A 39 -7.58 19.49 -4.75
N THR A 40 -7.82 18.60 -5.71
CA THR A 40 -6.96 18.39 -6.88
C THR A 40 -7.79 18.40 -8.14
N ARG A 41 -7.24 18.94 -9.23
CA ARG A 41 -7.90 18.94 -10.55
C ARG A 41 -7.55 17.66 -11.30
N ARG A 42 -8.39 17.28 -12.27
CA ARG A 42 -8.11 16.11 -13.13
C ARG A 42 -6.78 16.24 -13.88
N GLU A 43 -6.41 17.47 -14.23
CA GLU A 43 -5.15 17.80 -14.92
C GLU A 43 -3.91 17.55 -14.06
N ASP A 44 -4.06 17.45 -12.73
CA ASP A 44 -2.97 17.23 -11.79
C ASP A 44 -2.58 15.74 -11.68
N THR A 45 -3.37 14.84 -12.28
CA THR A 45 -3.13 13.39 -12.24
C THR A 45 -1.74 13.07 -12.80
N ASN A 46 -0.97 12.28 -12.07
CA ASN A 46 0.43 11.93 -12.33
C ASN A 46 1.40 13.13 -12.39
N ARG A 47 1.00 14.30 -11.88
CA ARG A 47 1.84 15.50 -11.75
C ARG A 47 2.19 15.79 -10.31
N LYS A 48 3.29 16.52 -10.12
CA LYS A 48 3.68 17.09 -8.83
C LYS A 48 2.91 18.38 -8.59
N VAL A 49 2.12 18.42 -7.53
CA VAL A 49 1.37 19.60 -7.06
C VAL A 49 2.06 20.14 -5.82
N ALA A 50 2.32 21.44 -5.78
CA ALA A 50 2.93 22.08 -4.63
C ALA A 50 1.99 22.07 -3.42
N LEU A 51 2.51 21.74 -2.25
CA LEU A 51 1.74 21.74 -1.01
C LEU A 51 1.49 23.16 -0.50
N PRO A 52 0.30 23.43 0.10
CA PRO A 52 0.04 24.66 0.83
C PRO A 52 1.12 24.98 1.88
N ARG A 53 1.36 26.26 2.12
CA ARG A 53 2.36 26.72 3.11
C ARG A 53 2.10 26.16 4.52
N GLU A 54 0.85 25.97 4.89
CA GLU A 54 0.47 25.39 6.20
C GLU A 54 1.01 23.97 6.41
N ILE A 55 0.99 23.15 5.35
CA ILE A 55 1.46 21.75 5.39
C ILE A 55 3.00 21.70 5.26
N ARG A 56 3.58 22.64 4.51
CA ARG A 56 5.03 22.71 4.25
C ARG A 56 5.82 23.26 5.44
N SER A 57 5.28 24.24 6.15
CA SER A 57 5.97 24.95 7.24
C SER A 57 5.81 24.29 8.61
N VAL A 58 5.40 23.02 8.63
CA VAL A 58 5.24 22.25 9.87
C VAL A 58 6.61 22.06 10.50
N LYS A 59 6.74 22.45 11.78
CA LYS A 59 7.95 22.22 12.56
C LYS A 59 8.14 20.72 12.81
N GLN A 60 9.39 20.29 12.97
CA GLN A 60 9.69 18.93 13.38
C GLN A 60 8.93 18.55 14.67
N LEU A 61 8.42 17.32 14.69
CA LEU A 61 7.64 16.77 15.79
C LEU A 61 8.45 15.64 16.44
N GLU A 62 9.35 16.01 17.35
CA GLU A 62 10.37 15.14 17.94
C GLU A 62 9.81 14.01 18.82
N LEU A 63 8.60 14.18 19.36
CA LEU A 63 7.99 13.23 20.29
C LEU A 63 7.11 12.19 19.59
N VAL A 64 6.93 12.32 18.28
CA VAL A 64 6.07 11.41 17.49
C VAL A 64 6.86 10.78 16.37
N PRO A 65 6.72 9.46 16.18
CA PRO A 65 7.41 8.79 15.10
C PRO A 65 6.82 9.15 13.74
N VAL A 66 7.57 8.86 12.69
CA VAL A 66 7.00 8.71 11.36
C VAL A 66 5.96 7.58 11.41
N VAL A 67 4.69 7.88 11.14
CA VAL A 67 3.55 6.96 11.33
C VAL A 67 3.63 5.66 10.52
N THR A 68 4.37 5.67 9.42
CA THR A 68 4.60 4.50 8.56
C THR A 68 5.92 3.78 8.86
N ALA A 69 6.76 4.30 9.76
CA ALA A 69 7.97 3.61 10.18
C ALA A 69 7.62 2.41 11.07
N THR A 70 8.39 1.32 10.93
CA THR A 70 8.27 0.17 11.83
C THR A 70 9.08 0.43 13.09
N ILE A 71 8.38 0.50 14.22
CA ILE A 71 8.99 0.71 15.53
C ILE A 71 8.88 -0.61 16.31
N PRO A 72 10.00 -1.21 16.73
CA PRO A 72 9.95 -2.40 17.55
C PRO A 72 9.40 -2.06 18.94
N VAL A 73 8.55 -2.94 19.48
CA VAL A 73 8.06 -2.80 20.87
C VAL A 73 9.17 -3.21 21.82
N ASP A 74 9.71 -2.26 22.58
CA ASP A 74 10.66 -2.54 23.64
C ASP A 74 9.93 -2.93 24.93
N ARG A 75 10.23 -4.13 25.44
CA ARG A 75 9.68 -4.66 26.70
C ARG A 75 10.15 -3.89 27.92
N SER A 76 11.27 -3.17 27.83
CA SER A 76 11.76 -2.31 28.90
C SER A 76 10.96 -1.00 29.02
N CYS A 77 10.13 -0.68 28.02
CA CYS A 77 9.40 0.58 27.87
C CYS A 77 10.32 1.82 27.79
N GLN A 78 11.59 1.65 27.41
CA GLN A 78 12.55 2.76 27.30
C GLN A 78 12.72 3.21 25.85
N TYR A 79 12.02 4.28 25.47
CA TYR A 79 12.15 4.92 24.16
C TYR A 79 12.99 6.20 24.27
N ASN A 80 14.31 6.03 24.41
CA ASN A 80 15.25 7.15 24.50
C ASN A 80 15.40 7.87 23.15
N GLU A 81 16.06 9.04 23.14
CA GLU A 81 16.36 9.76 21.91
C GLU A 81 17.10 8.86 20.91
N GLY A 82 16.63 8.85 19.65
CA GLY A 82 17.15 7.96 18.60
C GLY A 82 16.58 6.54 18.59
N SER A 83 15.69 6.18 19.52
CA SER A 83 15.03 4.86 19.51
C SER A 83 14.05 4.66 18.35
N PHE A 84 13.51 5.75 17.80
CA PHE A 84 12.63 5.73 16.63
C PHE A 84 12.86 6.96 15.74
N PRO A 85 12.58 6.86 14.43
CA PRO A 85 12.64 8.00 13.52
C PRO A 85 11.44 8.92 13.77
N PHE A 86 11.69 10.14 14.25
CA PHE A 86 10.64 11.14 14.46
C PHE A 86 10.37 11.95 13.20
N PHE A 87 9.18 12.55 13.12
CA PHE A 87 8.75 13.34 11.96
C PHE A 87 9.54 14.66 11.86
N ARG A 88 10.27 14.87 10.76
CA ARG A 88 10.95 16.14 10.48
C ARG A 88 10.16 17.08 9.57
N GLY A 89 9.31 16.54 8.69
CA GLY A 89 8.55 17.34 7.74
C GLY A 89 8.10 16.54 6.52
N LEU A 90 7.39 17.21 5.62
CA LEU A 90 6.94 16.67 4.33
C LEU A 90 7.69 17.36 3.18
N SER A 91 7.74 16.72 2.02
CA SER A 91 8.20 17.33 0.78
C SER A 91 7.31 18.51 0.35
N ASP A 92 7.90 19.47 -0.36
CA ASP A 92 7.18 20.67 -0.85
C ASP A 92 6.06 20.39 -1.86
N SER A 93 5.96 19.15 -2.35
CA SER A 93 4.98 18.73 -3.35
C SER A 93 4.49 17.31 -3.10
N VAL A 94 3.35 16.99 -3.69
CA VAL A 94 2.75 15.65 -3.73
C VAL A 94 2.49 15.23 -5.16
N THR A 95 2.49 13.92 -5.39
CA THR A 95 2.07 13.35 -6.67
C THR A 95 0.63 12.89 -6.54
N VAL A 96 -0.26 13.43 -7.39
CA VAL A 96 -1.66 13.00 -7.41
C VAL A 96 -1.77 11.75 -8.25
N MET A 97 -2.27 10.66 -7.66
CA MET A 97 -2.42 9.39 -8.35
C MET A 97 -3.77 9.31 -9.07
N ASN A 98 -3.84 8.46 -10.08
CA ASN A 98 -5.09 8.13 -10.74
C ASN A 98 -6.03 7.38 -9.77
N GLY A 99 -7.32 7.72 -9.78
CA GLY A 99 -8.33 7.11 -8.92
C GLY A 99 -9.52 8.03 -8.64
N ILE A 100 -10.64 7.44 -8.20
CA ILE A 100 -11.89 8.18 -7.93
C ILE A 100 -11.67 9.28 -6.88
N ASN A 101 -10.88 8.99 -5.84
CA ASN A 101 -10.61 9.91 -4.75
C ASN A 101 -9.28 10.67 -4.89
N ALA A 102 -8.61 10.58 -6.06
CA ALA A 102 -7.34 11.24 -6.35
C ALA A 102 -6.32 11.18 -5.17
N PRO A 103 -5.87 9.97 -4.77
CA PRO A 103 -5.02 9.82 -3.60
C PRO A 103 -3.64 10.46 -3.83
N LYS A 104 -3.01 10.96 -2.76
CA LYS A 104 -1.81 11.81 -2.86
C LYS A 104 -0.59 11.09 -2.30
N VAL A 105 0.46 10.95 -3.09
CA VAL A 105 1.75 10.43 -2.61
C VAL A 105 2.63 11.59 -2.14
N VAL A 106 3.09 11.52 -0.89
CA VAL A 106 3.98 12.49 -0.25
C VAL A 106 5.25 11.81 0.26
N GLU A 107 6.38 12.52 0.25
CA GLU A 107 7.58 12.08 0.96
C GLU A 107 7.60 12.71 2.36
N CYS A 108 7.68 11.87 3.39
CA CYS A 108 7.91 12.26 4.77
C CYS A 108 9.39 12.08 5.12
N PHE A 109 10.00 13.09 5.73
CA PHE A 109 11.39 13.05 6.18
C PHE A 109 11.47 12.60 7.63
N GLY A 110 12.25 11.55 7.88
CA GLY A 110 12.53 11.05 9.23
C GLY A 110 13.79 11.68 9.83
N SER A 111 13.92 11.58 11.16
CA SER A 111 15.12 12.03 11.87
C SER A 111 16.38 11.20 11.60
N ASP A 112 16.19 9.98 11.12
CA ASP A 112 17.21 9.05 10.64
C ASP A 112 17.80 9.42 9.26
N GLY A 113 17.29 10.50 8.64
CA GLY A 113 17.70 10.93 7.30
C GLY A 113 17.02 10.15 6.17
N GLN A 114 16.10 9.23 6.49
CA GLN A 114 15.38 8.46 5.49
C GLN A 114 14.14 9.19 4.97
N LYS A 115 13.75 8.82 3.76
CA LYS A 115 12.53 9.29 3.10
C LYS A 115 11.49 8.19 3.13
N TYR A 116 10.36 8.49 3.74
CA TYR A 116 9.21 7.60 3.87
C TYR A 116 8.14 8.05 2.89
N LYS A 117 7.95 7.32 1.79
CA LYS A 117 6.84 7.61 0.87
C LYS A 117 5.54 7.10 1.47
N GLN A 118 4.50 7.91 1.35
CA GLN A 118 3.22 7.68 1.99
C GLN A 118 2.09 8.06 1.05
N LEU A 119 1.03 7.26 1.04
CA LEU A 119 -0.20 7.54 0.30
C LEU A 119 -1.25 8.09 1.26
N ALA A 120 -1.53 9.38 1.15
CA ALA A 120 -2.65 10.01 1.84
C ALA A 120 -3.94 9.77 1.03
N LYS A 121 -4.92 9.14 1.67
CA LYS A 121 -6.19 8.76 1.07
C LYS A 121 -7.33 9.40 1.85
N SER A 122 -8.25 10.02 1.14
CA SER A 122 -9.54 10.46 1.67
C SER A 122 -10.68 9.86 0.83
N GLY A 123 -11.90 9.83 1.38
CA GLY A 123 -13.11 9.37 0.68
C GLY A 123 -13.89 8.30 1.44
N ASN A 124 -14.73 7.56 0.73
CA ASN A 124 -15.62 6.54 1.31
C ASN A 124 -14.94 5.16 1.49
N ASP A 125 -13.62 5.10 1.44
CA ASP A 125 -12.88 3.84 1.58
C ASP A 125 -12.66 3.52 3.07
N ASP A 126 -13.10 2.34 3.53
CA ASP A 126 -12.96 1.93 4.94
C ASP A 126 -11.54 1.44 5.25
N LEU A 127 -10.61 2.38 5.42
CA LEU A 127 -9.20 2.12 5.77
C LEU A 127 -9.00 1.33 7.06
N ARG A 128 -10.02 1.27 7.92
CA ARG A 128 -9.97 0.49 9.15
C ARG A 128 -10.10 -1.00 8.85
N GLN A 129 -10.87 -1.41 7.84
CA GLN A 129 -10.88 -2.81 7.40
C GLN A 129 -9.50 -3.20 6.86
N ASP A 130 -8.91 -2.35 6.02
CA ASP A 130 -7.55 -2.55 5.49
C ASP A 130 -6.51 -2.67 6.63
N ALA A 131 -6.58 -1.80 7.63
CA ALA A 131 -5.67 -1.83 8.78
C ALA A 131 -5.81 -3.11 9.63
N VAL A 132 -7.04 -3.60 9.83
CA VAL A 132 -7.28 -4.86 10.53
C VAL A 132 -6.72 -6.04 9.73
N MET A 133 -6.87 -6.01 8.40
CA MET A 133 -6.33 -7.04 7.52
C MET A 133 -4.79 -7.06 7.53
N GLU A 134 -4.13 -5.91 7.51
CA GLU A 134 -2.66 -5.85 7.63
C GLU A 134 -2.16 -6.36 8.99
N GLN A 135 -2.90 -6.11 10.08
CA GLN A 135 -2.57 -6.69 11.39
C GLN A 135 -2.72 -8.20 11.39
N PHE A 136 -3.77 -8.72 10.77
CA PHE A 136 -3.97 -10.17 10.60
C PHE A 136 -2.80 -10.79 9.82
N PHE A 137 -2.36 -10.19 8.72
CA PHE A 137 -1.18 -10.67 8.00
C PHE A 137 0.10 -10.64 8.84
N GLY A 138 0.26 -9.64 9.70
CA GLY A 138 1.34 -9.62 10.71
C GLY A 138 1.30 -10.83 11.66
N LEU A 139 0.10 -11.22 12.10
CA LEU A 139 -0.09 -12.40 12.94
C LEU A 139 0.18 -13.70 12.17
N VAL A 140 -0.27 -13.82 10.93
CA VAL A 140 0.02 -14.99 10.08
C VAL A 140 1.52 -15.14 9.89
N ASN A 141 2.24 -14.05 9.61
CA ASN A 141 3.70 -14.07 9.53
C ASN A 141 4.37 -14.58 10.81
N THR A 142 3.82 -14.27 11.98
CA THR A 142 4.30 -14.80 13.26
C THR A 142 4.16 -16.33 13.31
N PHE A 143 3.01 -16.87 12.88
CA PHE A 143 2.81 -18.32 12.82
C PHE A 143 3.70 -19.01 11.78
N LEU A 144 3.85 -18.41 10.58
CA LEU A 144 4.74 -18.91 9.53
C LEU A 144 6.21 -18.90 9.99
N HIS A 145 6.61 -17.94 10.83
CA HIS A 145 7.97 -17.89 11.37
C HIS A 145 8.20 -18.94 12.47
N ASN A 146 7.19 -19.20 13.30
CA ASN A 146 7.29 -20.13 14.43
C ASN A 146 7.27 -21.60 14.01
N ASN A 147 6.78 -21.92 12.80
CA ASN A 147 6.85 -23.28 12.27
C ASN A 147 8.16 -23.50 11.49
N ARG A 148 8.91 -24.55 11.87
CA ARG A 148 10.23 -24.88 11.31
C ARG A 148 10.21 -25.05 9.79
N ASP A 149 9.17 -25.69 9.25
CA ASP A 149 9.10 -26.07 7.84
C ASP A 149 8.78 -24.87 6.95
N THR A 150 7.92 -23.96 7.41
CA THR A 150 7.62 -22.69 6.73
C THR A 150 8.77 -21.68 6.87
N TRP A 151 9.40 -21.62 8.05
CA TRP A 151 10.59 -20.80 8.31
C TRP A 151 11.78 -21.18 7.42
N LYS A 152 12.11 -22.48 7.32
CA LYS A 152 13.18 -22.97 6.43
C LYS A 152 12.98 -22.56 4.97
N ARG A 153 11.71 -22.44 4.55
CA ARG A 153 11.32 -22.00 3.19
C ARG A 153 11.18 -20.49 3.07
N ARG A 154 11.35 -19.73 4.15
CA ARG A 154 11.15 -18.28 4.23
C ARG A 154 9.78 -17.86 3.67
N LEU A 155 8.73 -18.62 4.03
CA LEU A 155 7.36 -18.22 3.69
C LEU A 155 6.98 -17.02 4.54
N ALA A 156 6.56 -15.95 3.88
CA ALA A 156 6.08 -14.75 4.52
C ALA A 156 5.22 -13.95 3.53
N VAL A 157 4.31 -13.18 4.10
CA VAL A 157 3.48 -12.20 3.41
C VAL A 157 4.14 -10.84 3.57
N ARG A 158 4.24 -10.10 2.49
CA ARG A 158 4.69 -8.71 2.59
C ARG A 158 3.54 -7.86 3.11
N THR A 159 3.73 -7.27 4.28
CA THR A 159 2.79 -6.33 4.88
C THR A 159 3.24 -4.89 4.62
N TYR A 160 2.32 -3.96 4.81
CA TYR A 160 2.58 -2.52 4.79
C TYR A 160 1.73 -1.84 5.88
N LYS A 161 2.09 -0.60 6.26
CA LYS A 161 1.33 0.12 7.29
C LYS A 161 0.10 0.81 6.72
N VAL A 162 -1.04 0.65 7.40
CA VAL A 162 -2.28 1.42 7.17
C VAL A 162 -2.67 2.09 8.48
N ILE A 163 -2.78 3.41 8.46
CA ILE A 163 -3.06 4.24 9.63
C ILE A 163 -4.35 5.03 9.36
N PRO A 164 -5.52 4.54 9.81
CA PRO A 164 -6.76 5.28 9.71
C PRO A 164 -6.77 6.42 10.74
N PHE A 165 -7.11 7.64 10.32
CA PHE A 165 -7.24 8.80 11.21
C PHE A 165 -8.70 9.13 11.49
N THR A 166 -9.54 9.08 10.46
CA THR A 166 -11.00 9.27 10.54
C THR A 166 -11.70 8.14 9.76
N PRO A 167 -13.04 8.03 9.82
CA PRO A 167 -13.77 7.07 8.98
C PRO A 167 -13.55 7.25 7.48
N SER A 168 -13.07 8.41 7.05
CA SER A 168 -12.92 8.80 5.65
C SER A 168 -11.51 9.22 5.25
N ALA A 169 -10.53 9.22 6.16
CA ALA A 169 -9.18 9.70 5.88
C ALA A 169 -8.12 8.91 6.64
N GLY A 170 -6.98 8.69 6.00
CA GLY A 170 -5.84 8.00 6.58
C GLY A 170 -4.63 7.98 5.66
N VAL A 171 -3.58 7.30 6.12
CA VAL A 171 -2.32 7.18 5.42
C VAL A 171 -1.89 5.73 5.31
N LEU A 172 -1.35 5.38 4.15
CA LEU A 172 -0.75 4.09 3.89
C LEU A 172 0.75 4.26 3.60
N GLU A 173 1.54 3.27 3.96
CA GLU A 173 2.91 3.14 3.50
C GLU A 173 2.94 2.91 1.98
N TRP A 174 3.76 3.68 1.28
CA TRP A 174 4.00 3.45 -0.13
C TRP A 174 5.17 2.48 -0.32
N VAL A 175 4.88 1.31 -0.87
CA VAL A 175 5.89 0.27 -1.08
C VAL A 175 6.70 0.57 -2.35
N ASP A 176 7.92 1.02 -2.18
CA ASP A 176 8.85 1.31 -3.29
C ASP A 176 9.23 0.07 -4.10
N GLY A 177 9.58 0.30 -5.37
CA GLY A 177 10.03 -0.74 -6.30
C GLY A 177 8.92 -1.71 -6.73
N THR A 178 7.67 -1.31 -6.58
CA THR A 178 6.50 -2.08 -7.01
C THR A 178 5.95 -1.57 -8.34
N ILE A 179 5.32 -2.47 -9.10
CA ILE A 179 4.60 -2.16 -10.34
C ILE A 179 3.29 -2.94 -10.27
N PRO A 180 2.12 -2.31 -10.46
CA PRO A 180 0.85 -3.03 -10.54
C PRO A 180 0.90 -4.12 -11.62
N LEU A 181 0.38 -5.31 -11.30
CA LEU A 181 0.42 -6.43 -12.25
C LEU A 181 -0.30 -6.10 -13.57
N GLY A 182 -1.40 -5.35 -13.48
CA GLY A 182 -2.14 -4.84 -14.65
C GLY A 182 -1.28 -3.94 -15.53
N ASP A 183 -0.56 -2.99 -14.94
CA ASP A 183 0.34 -2.09 -15.69
C ASP A 183 1.43 -2.86 -16.42
N TYR A 184 2.04 -3.88 -15.80
CA TYR A 184 3.02 -4.70 -16.49
C TYR A 184 2.38 -5.52 -17.64
N LEU A 185 1.25 -6.18 -17.40
CA LEU A 185 0.65 -7.12 -18.34
C LEU A 185 -0.04 -6.45 -19.53
N ILE A 186 -0.87 -5.44 -19.28
CA ILE A 186 -1.68 -4.77 -20.31
C ILE A 186 -1.26 -3.32 -20.58
N GLY A 187 -0.40 -2.73 -19.73
CA GLY A 187 0.01 -1.34 -19.84
C GLY A 187 -1.03 -0.39 -19.25
N SER A 188 -0.61 0.80 -18.82
CA SER A 188 -1.52 1.80 -18.25
C SER A 188 -2.54 2.31 -19.28
N SER A 189 -2.20 2.28 -20.58
CA SER A 189 -3.09 2.53 -21.72
C SER A 189 -3.92 1.30 -22.16
N ARG A 190 -3.71 0.14 -21.50
CA ARG A 190 -4.33 -1.16 -21.80
C ARG A 190 -4.06 -1.70 -23.23
N SER A 191 -3.01 -1.20 -23.88
CA SER A 191 -2.62 -1.60 -25.24
C SER A 191 -1.13 -1.96 -25.41
N GLU A 192 -0.25 -1.63 -24.45
CA GLU A 192 1.22 -1.65 -24.62
C GLU A 192 1.98 -2.41 -23.53
N GLY A 193 1.29 -3.22 -22.73
CA GLY A 193 1.93 -4.11 -21.74
C GLY A 193 2.66 -5.31 -22.35
N ALA A 194 3.09 -6.25 -21.50
CA ALA A 194 3.74 -7.50 -21.91
C ALA A 194 2.94 -8.29 -22.95
N HIS A 195 1.60 -8.27 -22.90
CA HIS A 195 0.76 -8.91 -23.91
C HIS A 195 0.87 -8.25 -25.29
N GLY A 196 1.14 -6.95 -25.36
CA GLY A 196 1.43 -6.27 -26.63
C GLY A 196 2.81 -6.62 -27.18
N ARG A 197 3.82 -6.76 -26.31
CA ARG A 197 5.21 -7.06 -26.69
C ARG A 197 5.42 -8.52 -27.12
N TYR A 198 4.90 -9.47 -26.33
CA TYR A 198 5.17 -10.90 -26.52
C TYR A 198 3.97 -11.69 -27.04
N GLY A 199 2.76 -11.12 -26.99
CA GLY A 199 1.52 -11.76 -27.43
C GLY A 199 1.16 -11.47 -28.89
N ILE A 200 2.16 -11.35 -29.78
CA ILE A 200 1.92 -11.05 -31.20
C ILE A 200 1.00 -12.10 -31.81
N GLY A 201 -0.09 -11.66 -32.44
CA GLY A 201 -1.12 -12.54 -33.04
C GLY A 201 -2.24 -12.97 -32.08
N ASN A 202 -2.12 -12.73 -30.77
CA ASN A 202 -3.20 -12.96 -29.81
C ASN A 202 -4.25 -11.84 -29.87
N TRP A 203 -5.43 -12.11 -29.30
CA TRP A 203 -6.41 -11.06 -29.05
C TRP A 203 -5.85 -10.01 -28.07
N LYS A 204 -6.26 -8.75 -28.24
CA LYS A 204 -5.92 -7.68 -27.30
C LYS A 204 -6.89 -7.69 -26.12
N TYR A 205 -6.44 -7.17 -24.97
CA TYR A 205 -7.26 -7.09 -23.75
C TYR A 205 -8.67 -6.50 -23.98
N PRO A 206 -8.85 -5.37 -24.72
CA PRO A 206 -10.19 -4.81 -24.95
C PRO A 206 -11.13 -5.79 -25.67
N LYS A 207 -10.62 -6.52 -26.66
CA LYS A 207 -11.39 -7.55 -27.39
C LYS A 207 -11.78 -8.71 -26.49
N CYS A 208 -10.87 -9.19 -25.64
CA CYS A 208 -11.17 -10.24 -24.67
C CYS A 208 -12.27 -9.80 -23.69
N ARG A 209 -12.19 -8.56 -23.19
CA ARG A 209 -13.18 -7.99 -22.26
C ARG A 209 -14.55 -7.84 -22.93
N GLU A 210 -14.59 -7.31 -24.15
CA GLU A 210 -15.82 -7.16 -24.92
C GLU A 210 -16.46 -8.51 -25.23
N HIS A 211 -15.68 -9.48 -25.71
CA HIS A 211 -16.16 -10.83 -26.01
C HIS A 211 -16.76 -11.51 -24.78
N MET A 212 -16.08 -11.44 -23.64
CA MET A 212 -16.59 -11.96 -22.36
C MET A 212 -17.84 -11.23 -21.89
N SER A 213 -17.92 -9.91 -22.06
CA SER A 213 -19.08 -9.11 -21.63
C SER A 213 -20.32 -9.41 -22.47
N SER A 214 -20.16 -9.47 -23.79
CA SER A 214 -21.26 -9.60 -24.76
C SER A 214 -21.74 -11.05 -24.96
N ALA A 215 -20.95 -12.04 -24.54
CA ALA A 215 -21.32 -13.44 -24.71
C ALA A 215 -22.51 -13.86 -23.83
N LYS A 216 -23.46 -14.58 -24.44
CA LYS A 216 -24.56 -15.28 -23.73
C LYS A 216 -24.05 -16.51 -22.99
N ASP A 217 -23.21 -17.32 -23.64
CA ASP A 217 -22.51 -18.45 -23.03
C ASP A 217 -21.12 -17.99 -22.55
N LYS A 218 -21.01 -17.71 -21.25
CA LYS A 218 -19.76 -17.26 -20.62
C LYS A 218 -18.67 -18.34 -20.63
N ARG A 219 -19.04 -19.63 -20.58
CA ARG A 219 -18.07 -20.73 -20.56
C ARG A 219 -17.41 -20.87 -21.92
N LYS A 220 -18.19 -20.87 -22.99
CA LYS A 220 -17.65 -20.92 -24.36
C LYS A 220 -16.76 -19.70 -24.64
N ALA A 221 -17.23 -18.50 -24.31
CA ALA A 221 -16.44 -17.28 -24.47
C ALA A 221 -15.13 -17.30 -23.69
N PHE A 222 -15.14 -17.87 -22.47
CA PHE A 222 -13.92 -18.04 -21.67
C PHE A 222 -12.90 -18.95 -22.36
N VAL A 223 -13.34 -20.11 -22.88
CA VAL A 223 -12.47 -21.04 -23.61
C VAL A 223 -11.92 -20.40 -24.88
N ASP A 224 -12.74 -19.65 -25.62
CA ASP A 224 -12.32 -18.92 -26.81
C ASP A 224 -11.25 -17.87 -26.47
N VAL A 225 -11.42 -17.13 -25.36
CA VAL A 225 -10.41 -16.19 -24.86
C VAL A 225 -9.13 -16.90 -24.46
N CYS A 226 -9.18 -18.00 -23.68
CA CYS A 226 -7.98 -18.74 -23.28
C CYS A 226 -7.19 -19.27 -24.49
N THR A 227 -7.89 -19.66 -25.56
CA THR A 227 -7.26 -20.15 -26.80
C THR A 227 -6.55 -19.03 -27.56
N ASN A 228 -7.10 -17.82 -27.52
CA ASN A 228 -6.62 -16.65 -28.27
C ASN A 228 -5.80 -15.65 -27.42
N PHE A 229 -5.60 -15.90 -26.13
CA PHE A 229 -4.91 -15.00 -25.19
C PHE A 229 -3.95 -15.78 -24.29
N ARG A 230 -2.70 -15.94 -24.74
CA ARG A 230 -1.70 -16.75 -24.04
C ARG A 230 -1.06 -15.99 -22.87
N PRO A 231 -0.72 -16.68 -21.74
CA PRO A 231 -0.08 -16.05 -20.59
C PRO A 231 1.37 -15.63 -20.88
N VAL A 232 1.73 -14.41 -20.49
CA VAL A 232 3.07 -13.81 -20.75
C VAL A 232 3.81 -13.39 -19.48
N MET A 233 3.27 -13.66 -18.28
CA MET A 233 3.84 -13.16 -17.02
C MET A 233 5.27 -13.66 -16.75
N HIS A 234 5.65 -14.81 -17.28
CA HIS A 234 7.00 -15.37 -17.08
C HIS A 234 8.10 -14.47 -17.67
N TYR A 235 7.80 -13.64 -18.68
CA TYR A 235 8.74 -12.66 -19.23
C TYR A 235 9.16 -11.60 -18.22
N PHE A 236 8.34 -11.32 -17.19
CA PHE A 236 8.67 -10.35 -16.15
C PHE A 236 10.02 -10.69 -15.50
N PHE A 237 10.21 -11.96 -15.17
CA PHE A 237 11.43 -12.43 -14.52
C PHE A 237 12.63 -12.44 -15.47
N LEU A 238 12.39 -12.71 -16.76
CA LEU A 238 13.44 -12.73 -17.78
C LEU A 238 13.94 -11.33 -18.12
N GLU A 239 13.04 -10.34 -18.17
CA GLU A 239 13.37 -8.93 -18.44
C GLU A 239 14.11 -8.27 -17.27
N LYS A 240 13.74 -8.61 -16.02
CA LYS A 240 14.25 -7.93 -14.82
C LYS A 240 15.49 -8.60 -14.21
N PHE A 241 15.68 -9.91 -14.41
CA PHE A 241 16.75 -10.67 -13.78
C PHE A 241 17.53 -11.46 -14.85
N LEU A 242 18.58 -10.83 -15.38
CA LEU A 242 19.40 -11.41 -16.46
C LEU A 242 20.30 -12.56 -15.98
N GLN A 243 20.65 -12.58 -14.69
CA GLN A 243 21.46 -13.64 -14.11
C GLN A 243 20.59 -14.84 -13.72
N PRO A 244 20.91 -16.08 -14.16
CA PRO A 244 20.09 -17.26 -13.87
C PRO A 244 19.87 -17.54 -12.39
N ALA A 245 20.88 -17.26 -11.55
CA ALA A 245 20.78 -17.43 -10.10
C ALA A 245 19.74 -16.47 -9.48
N ASP A 246 19.79 -15.18 -9.84
CA ASP A 246 18.82 -14.19 -9.39
C ASP A 246 17.43 -14.49 -9.91
N TRP A 247 17.30 -14.83 -11.19
CA TRP A 247 16.03 -15.24 -11.79
C TRP A 247 15.38 -16.39 -11.00
N PHE A 248 16.18 -17.42 -10.66
CA PHE A 248 15.69 -18.58 -9.91
C PHE A 248 15.20 -18.17 -8.51
N VAL A 249 16.01 -17.39 -7.79
CA VAL A 249 15.66 -16.91 -6.43
C VAL A 249 14.41 -16.04 -6.46
N LYS A 250 14.27 -15.13 -7.42
CA LYS A 250 13.14 -14.20 -7.52
C LYS A 250 11.86 -14.89 -7.96
N ARG A 251 11.94 -15.82 -8.92
CA ARG A 251 10.81 -16.66 -9.32
C ARG A 251 10.34 -17.53 -8.16
N LEU A 252 11.27 -18.14 -7.42
CA LEU A 252 10.94 -18.96 -6.25
C LEU A 252 10.29 -18.14 -5.13
N ALA A 253 10.80 -16.93 -4.88
CA ALA A 253 10.20 -16.00 -3.94
C ALA A 253 8.77 -15.63 -4.35
N TYR A 254 8.54 -15.30 -5.63
CA TYR A 254 7.20 -15.02 -6.15
C TYR A 254 6.24 -16.20 -5.93
N THR A 255 6.64 -17.42 -6.33
CA THR A 255 5.79 -18.61 -6.14
C THR A 255 5.46 -18.85 -4.66
N ARG A 256 6.43 -18.65 -3.76
CA ARG A 256 6.22 -18.79 -2.31
C ARG A 256 5.27 -17.74 -1.75
N SER A 257 5.43 -16.47 -2.17
CA SER A 257 4.55 -15.39 -1.74
C SER A 257 3.13 -15.58 -2.25
N VAL A 258 2.95 -15.94 -3.53
CA VAL A 258 1.61 -16.24 -4.07
C VAL A 258 0.97 -17.41 -3.34
N ALA A 259 1.72 -18.49 -3.10
CA ALA A 259 1.20 -19.65 -2.36
C ALA A 259 0.77 -19.29 -0.93
N ALA A 260 1.59 -18.52 -0.20
CA ALA A 260 1.25 -18.04 1.14
C ALA A 260 -0.03 -17.18 1.12
N SER A 261 -0.07 -16.15 0.26
CA SER A 261 -1.24 -15.28 0.13
C SER A 261 -2.51 -16.04 -0.30
N SER A 262 -2.40 -17.03 -1.20
CA SER A 262 -3.55 -17.85 -1.62
C SER A 262 -4.06 -18.77 -0.50
N MET A 263 -3.18 -19.35 0.31
CA MET A 263 -3.60 -20.16 1.47
C MET A 263 -4.27 -19.29 2.53
N GLU A 264 -3.81 -18.06 2.70
CA GLU A 264 -4.39 -17.09 3.62
C GLU A 264 -5.74 -16.57 3.15
N SER A 265 -5.99 -16.59 1.84
CA SER A 265 -7.27 -16.18 1.27
C SER A 265 -8.46 -17.00 1.81
N ILE A 266 -8.20 -18.16 2.41
CA ILE A 266 -9.20 -18.95 3.16
C ILE A 266 -9.83 -18.13 4.29
N PHE A 267 -9.09 -17.16 4.85
CA PHE A 267 -9.54 -16.33 5.96
C PHE A 267 -10.09 -14.96 5.52
N THR A 268 -9.95 -14.60 4.25
CA THR A 268 -10.33 -13.29 3.72
C THR A 268 -11.43 -13.46 2.66
N PHE A 269 -12.66 -13.08 3.01
CA PHE A 269 -13.76 -13.06 2.06
C PHE A 269 -13.60 -11.85 1.12
N ASP A 270 -13.45 -12.16 -0.16
CA ASP A 270 -13.66 -11.37 -1.38
C ASP A 270 -12.67 -10.23 -1.76
N ASP A 271 -12.42 -10.19 -3.08
CA ASP A 271 -11.72 -9.20 -3.91
C ASP A 271 -10.17 -9.22 -4.01
N ILE A 272 -9.62 -10.36 -4.45
CA ILE A 272 -8.31 -10.39 -5.14
C ILE A 272 -8.51 -10.02 -6.62
N TYR A 273 -8.83 -8.76 -6.90
CA TYR A 273 -8.68 -8.24 -8.26
C TYR A 273 -7.26 -7.71 -8.44
N PRO A 274 -6.60 -7.92 -9.60
CA PRO A 274 -5.42 -7.16 -9.95
C PRO A 274 -5.84 -5.69 -10.02
N LEU A 275 -5.58 -4.95 -8.95
CA LEU A 275 -5.94 -3.53 -8.81
C LEU A 275 -5.44 -2.78 -10.05
N SER A 276 -6.40 -2.26 -10.82
CA SER A 276 -6.15 -1.19 -11.77
C SER A 276 -6.19 0.12 -10.98
N ALA A 277 -5.02 0.67 -10.67
CA ALA A 277 -4.87 2.08 -10.36
C ALA A 277 -4.13 2.73 -11.53
#